data_AF-A0A7S2JFL2-F1
#
_entry.id   AF-A0A7S2JFL2-F1
#
_cell.length_a   1.000
_cell.length_b   1.000
_cell.length_c   1.000
_cell.angle_alpha   90.00
_cell.angle_beta   90.00
_cell.angle_gamma   90.00
#
_symmetry.space_group_name_H-M   'P 1'
#
loop_
_entity.id
_entity.type
_entity.pdbx_description
1 polymer ?
#
loop_
_entity_poly.entity_id
_entity_poly.type
_entity_poly.pdbx_seq_one_letter_code
_entity_poly.pdbx_strand_id
1 'polypeptide(L)'
;AQYFYALPVDNVITGHYSLATWHTDDRLDPCNGVYHLPCFLGEDKSSRRRRGGARNGTWWFELGKPTGAAPCASPPPAALVNNTSFSSYHASLCSNQPDGFICPVFCAPGYKQVGHLECSDGAWTSDFSCSPNSCQMPTATNNDGINGAFGYPVGIEPNRSSPVCGMLSDNGAACEFTCSAENSWGFGRLVCNSGTWVKEIPEADCFGVGTDTTWPAPEVQEVGAGTGSGDMQVFWTQPDDGA
;
A
#
# COMPACT_ATOMS: atom_id res chain seq x y z
N ALA A 1 -25.61 -8.23 -15.18
CA ALA A 1 -26.34 -8.16 -13.90
C ALA A 1 -25.35 -7.76 -12.82
N GLN A 2 -25.67 -6.77 -12.00
CA GLN A 2 -24.88 -6.47 -10.80
C GLN A 2 -25.31 -7.45 -9.71
N TYR A 3 -24.35 -8.17 -9.13
CA TYR A 3 -24.59 -9.08 -8.02
C TYR A 3 -24.21 -8.36 -6.73
N PHE A 4 -25.11 -8.37 -5.74
CA PHE A 4 -24.87 -7.84 -4.41
C PHE A 4 -24.75 -9.01 -3.43
N TYR A 5 -23.70 -9.01 -2.63
CA TYR A 5 -23.49 -9.99 -1.57
C TYR A 5 -23.71 -9.28 -0.22
N ALA A 6 -24.51 -9.88 0.66
CA ALA A 6 -24.64 -9.44 2.04
C ALA A 6 -23.62 -10.22 2.89
N LEU A 7 -22.62 -9.52 3.44
CA LEU A 7 -21.67 -10.11 4.36
C LEU A 7 -22.10 -9.72 5.79
N PRO A 8 -22.57 -10.66 6.64
CA PRO A 8 -22.74 -10.38 8.05
C PRO A 8 -21.36 -10.21 8.68
N VAL A 9 -21.10 -9.04 9.27
CA VAL A 9 -19.80 -8.72 9.86
C VAL A 9 -20.05 -8.47 11.35
N ASP A 10 -19.60 -9.39 12.21
CA ASP A 10 -19.65 -9.23 13.66
C ASP A 10 -18.36 -8.58 14.17
N ASN A 11 -18.44 -7.83 15.27
CA ASN A 11 -17.30 -7.15 15.91
C ASN A 11 -16.53 -6.17 14.99
N VAL A 12 -17.22 -5.54 14.02
CA VAL A 12 -16.64 -4.48 13.18
C VAL A 12 -16.11 -3.34 14.06
N ILE A 13 -14.91 -2.89 13.73
CA ILE A 13 -14.34 -1.62 14.17
C ILE A 13 -14.37 -0.64 13.00
N THR A 14 -14.62 0.65 13.26
CA THR A 14 -14.53 1.68 12.23
C THR A 14 -13.12 1.71 11.65
N GLY A 15 -12.98 1.72 10.32
CA GLY A 15 -11.68 1.81 9.66
C GLY A 15 -11.62 1.18 8.29
N HIS A 16 -10.41 1.00 7.79
CA HIS A 16 -10.18 0.38 6.48
C HIS A 16 -10.07 -1.13 6.59
N TYR A 17 -10.55 -1.80 5.55
CA TYR A 17 -10.53 -3.24 5.42
C TYR A 17 -10.03 -3.66 4.05
N SER A 18 -9.39 -4.82 3.99
CA SER A 18 -9.07 -5.52 2.75
C SER A 18 -9.97 -6.73 2.58
N LEU A 19 -10.56 -6.86 1.39
CA LEU A 19 -11.28 -8.06 0.96
C LEU A 19 -10.39 -8.84 0.00
N ALA A 20 -10.08 -10.08 0.37
CA ALA A 20 -9.33 -11.00 -0.47
C ALA A 20 -10.17 -12.26 -0.74
N THR A 21 -10.29 -12.66 -2.01
CA THR A 21 -10.97 -13.91 -2.37
C THR A 21 -9.97 -15.07 -2.36
N TRP A 22 -10.14 -15.97 -1.40
CA TRP A 22 -9.40 -17.23 -1.27
C TRP A 22 -10.29 -18.37 -1.76
N HIS A 23 -10.07 -18.82 -2.99
CA HIS A 23 -10.94 -19.80 -3.66
C HIS A 23 -12.39 -19.32 -3.81
N THR A 24 -13.31 -19.86 -3.02
CA THR A 24 -14.73 -19.48 -2.94
C THR A 24 -15.04 -18.59 -1.75
N ASP A 25 -14.06 -18.38 -0.87
CA ASP A 25 -14.25 -17.71 0.40
C ASP A 25 -13.72 -16.29 0.30
N ASP A 26 -14.59 -15.32 0.61
CA ASP A 26 -14.20 -13.93 0.71
C ASP A 26 -13.79 -13.64 2.15
N ARG A 27 -12.52 -13.29 2.35
CA ARG A 27 -11.98 -12.93 3.65
C ARG A 27 -11.89 -11.42 3.78
N LEU A 28 -12.57 -10.90 4.79
CA LEU A 28 -12.54 -9.50 5.15
C LEU A 28 -11.68 -9.30 6.40
N ASP A 29 -10.50 -8.70 6.24
CA ASP A 29 -9.60 -8.42 7.35
C ASP A 29 -9.51 -6.91 7.61
N PRO A 30 -9.63 -6.45 8.87
CA PRO A 30 -9.35 -5.07 9.22
C PRO A 30 -7.86 -4.79 9.04
N CYS A 31 -7.52 -3.57 8.62
CA CYS A 31 -6.14 -3.18 8.34
C CYS A 31 -5.42 -2.81 9.64
N ASN A 32 -5.33 -3.80 10.52
CA ASN A 32 -4.84 -3.68 11.89
C ASN A 32 -3.37 -4.08 11.93
N GLY A 33 -2.49 -3.15 11.60
CA GLY A 33 -1.05 -3.33 11.71
C GLY A 33 -0.27 -2.04 11.47
N VAL A 34 1.01 -2.03 11.87
CA VAL A 34 1.97 -0.92 11.63
C VAL A 34 2.19 -0.66 10.13
N TYR A 35 1.72 -1.56 9.27
CA TYR A 35 1.68 -1.42 7.81
C TYR A 35 0.38 -0.72 7.44
N HIS A 36 0.39 0.61 7.58
CA HIS A 36 -0.77 1.45 7.35
C HIS A 36 -1.07 1.64 5.85
N LEU A 37 -2.33 2.05 5.68
CA LEU A 37 -3.09 2.42 4.49
C LEU A 37 -2.32 2.80 3.22
N PRO A 38 -2.80 2.30 2.07
CA PRO A 38 -3.80 1.23 1.92
C PRO A 38 -3.24 -0.09 2.42
N CYS A 39 -4.13 -0.92 2.97
CA CYS A 39 -3.86 -2.27 3.42
C CYS A 39 -2.96 -2.99 2.41
N PHE A 40 -1.86 -3.57 2.87
CA PHE A 40 -0.85 -4.14 1.99
C PHE A 40 -1.50 -5.12 1.00
N LEU A 41 -1.57 -4.73 -0.29
CA LEU A 41 -2.05 -5.59 -1.39
C LEU A 41 -0.96 -6.57 -1.82
N GLY A 42 0.02 -6.84 -0.95
CA GLY A 42 1.05 -7.79 -1.24
C GLY A 42 0.38 -9.11 -1.56
N GLU A 43 0.57 -9.59 -2.79
CA GLU A 43 0.51 -11.01 -3.04
C GLU A 43 1.35 -11.66 -1.95
N ASP A 44 0.71 -12.30 -0.99
CA ASP A 44 1.43 -13.05 0.02
C ASP A 44 2.24 -14.09 -0.74
N LYS A 45 3.54 -13.82 -0.96
CA LYS A 45 4.43 -14.71 -1.72
C LYS A 45 4.57 -16.05 -0.98
N SER A 46 4.23 -16.12 0.30
CA SER A 46 4.14 -17.38 1.04
C SER A 46 2.94 -18.25 0.61
N SER A 47 1.88 -17.63 0.09
CA SER A 47 0.70 -18.32 -0.46
C SER A 47 0.98 -19.01 -1.79
N ARG A 48 1.93 -18.55 -2.61
CA ARG A 48 2.31 -19.23 -3.88
C ARG A 48 2.89 -20.63 -3.67
N ARG A 49 3.43 -20.94 -2.48
CA ARG A 49 3.95 -22.30 -2.18
C ARG A 49 2.85 -23.31 -1.80
N ARG A 50 1.62 -22.85 -1.52
CA ARG A 50 0.46 -23.73 -1.34
C ARG A 50 -0.38 -23.63 -2.61
N ARG A 51 -0.76 -24.75 -3.23
CA ARG A 51 -1.40 -24.88 -4.57
C ARG A 51 -2.81 -24.22 -4.73
N GLY A 52 -3.10 -23.12 -4.04
CA GLY A 52 -4.40 -22.47 -4.00
C GLY A 52 -4.38 -20.97 -3.72
N GLY A 53 -3.33 -20.25 -4.16
CA GLY A 53 -3.22 -18.81 -3.95
C GLY A 53 -4.45 -18.02 -4.43
N ALA A 54 -4.77 -16.95 -3.69
CA ALA A 54 -5.84 -16.00 -4.01
C ALA A 54 -5.74 -15.57 -5.48
N ARG A 55 -6.76 -15.88 -6.29
CA ARG A 55 -6.72 -15.68 -7.75
C ARG A 55 -7.35 -14.36 -8.19
N ASN A 56 -8.08 -13.69 -7.31
CA ASN A 56 -8.91 -12.54 -7.66
C ASN A 56 -8.59 -11.40 -6.69
N GLY A 57 -8.45 -10.20 -7.25
CA GLY A 57 -7.79 -9.04 -6.66
C GLY A 57 -8.20 -8.70 -5.23
N THR A 58 -7.35 -7.94 -4.55
CA THR A 58 -7.66 -7.41 -3.23
C THR A 58 -8.41 -6.09 -3.40
N TRP A 59 -9.60 -5.98 -2.81
CA TRP A 59 -10.37 -4.73 -2.78
C TRP A 59 -10.20 -4.06 -1.42
N TRP A 60 -10.28 -2.73 -1.40
CA TRP A 60 -10.31 -1.94 -0.17
C TRP A 60 -11.67 -1.27 -0.01
N PHE A 61 -12.10 -1.14 1.23
CA PHE A 61 -13.23 -0.28 1.59
C PHE A 61 -13.11 0.19 3.04
N GLU A 62 -13.80 1.29 3.33
CA GLU A 62 -13.98 1.79 4.68
C GLU A 62 -15.29 1.24 5.25
N LEU A 63 -15.24 0.70 6.46
CA LEU A 63 -16.43 0.29 7.19
C LEU A 63 -16.63 1.20 8.40
N GLY A 64 -17.85 1.70 8.50
CA GLY A 64 -18.35 2.40 9.69
C GLY A 64 -19.00 1.44 10.68
N LYS A 65 -18.99 1.78 11.97
CA LYS A 65 -19.64 0.99 13.02
C LYS A 65 -20.77 1.79 13.69
N PRO A 66 -22.04 1.45 13.45
CA PRO A 66 -23.13 2.15 14.10
C PRO A 66 -23.17 1.87 15.62
N THR A 67 -23.34 2.92 16.43
CA THR A 67 -23.52 2.80 17.88
C THR A 67 -24.98 2.95 18.30
N GLY A 68 -25.86 3.34 17.37
CA GLY A 68 -27.27 3.61 17.63
C GLY A 68 -27.57 5.02 18.15
N ALA A 69 -26.57 5.92 18.14
CA ALA A 69 -26.77 7.33 18.44
C ALA A 69 -27.52 8.07 17.32
N ALA A 70 -27.68 9.40 17.46
CA ALA A 70 -28.44 10.18 16.51
C ALA A 70 -27.84 10.14 15.08
N PRO A 71 -28.66 10.08 14.01
CA PRO A 71 -28.17 10.11 12.64
C PRO A 71 -27.79 11.54 12.22
N CYS A 72 -26.84 11.65 11.29
CA CYS A 72 -26.48 12.93 10.67
C CYS A 72 -27.49 13.28 9.58
N ALA A 73 -28.39 14.21 9.90
CA ALA A 73 -29.49 14.60 9.01
C ALA A 73 -29.01 15.38 7.78
N SER A 74 -27.99 16.22 7.92
CA SER A 74 -27.43 17.05 6.85
C SER A 74 -26.08 16.51 6.38
N PRO A 75 -25.63 16.88 5.17
CA PRO A 75 -24.27 16.58 4.73
C PRO A 75 -23.22 17.24 5.63
N PRO A 76 -21.95 16.80 5.55
CA PRO A 76 -20.86 17.43 6.27
C PRO A 76 -20.75 18.94 5.98
N PRO A 77 -20.45 19.76 7.00
CA PRO A 77 -20.16 21.17 6.79
C PRO A 77 -19.00 21.37 5.81
N ALA A 78 -19.07 22.42 4.98
CA ALA A 78 -18.04 22.75 4.00
C ALA A 78 -16.63 22.88 4.61
N ALA A 79 -16.53 23.27 5.88
CA ALA A 79 -15.27 23.37 6.61
C ALA A 79 -14.55 22.02 6.81
N LEU A 80 -15.29 20.91 6.86
CA LEU A 80 -14.72 19.56 7.04
C LEU A 80 -14.32 18.89 5.72
N VAL A 81 -14.68 19.47 4.58
CA VAL A 81 -14.44 18.92 3.24
C VAL A 81 -13.61 19.86 2.37
N ASN A 82 -12.71 20.63 2.99
CA ASN A 82 -11.78 21.48 2.24
C ASN A 82 -10.76 20.64 1.44
N ASN A 83 -10.29 21.18 0.30
CA ASN A 83 -9.33 20.50 -0.59
C ASN A 83 -9.77 19.10 -1.06
N THR A 84 -11.07 18.89 -1.15
CA THR A 84 -11.68 17.64 -1.64
C THR A 84 -12.30 17.81 -3.02
N SER A 85 -12.56 16.68 -3.67
CA SER A 85 -13.48 16.58 -4.80
C SER A 85 -14.93 16.34 -4.30
N PHE A 86 -15.34 17.02 -3.23
CA PHE A 86 -16.68 16.86 -2.66
C PHE A 86 -17.72 17.58 -3.53
N SER A 87 -18.63 16.80 -4.10
CA SER A 87 -19.63 17.26 -5.06
C SER A 87 -21.03 17.18 -4.45
N SER A 88 -22.04 17.71 -5.14
CA SER A 88 -23.43 17.53 -4.74
C SER A 88 -23.85 16.06 -4.67
N TYR A 89 -23.26 15.20 -5.50
CA TYR A 89 -23.46 13.75 -5.43
C TYR A 89 -22.94 13.18 -4.10
N HIS A 90 -21.70 13.53 -3.71
CA HIS A 90 -21.14 13.11 -2.42
C HIS A 90 -21.95 13.64 -1.22
N ALA A 91 -22.39 14.91 -1.28
CA ALA A 91 -23.26 15.48 -0.26
C ALA A 91 -24.58 14.69 -0.10
N SER A 92 -25.16 14.22 -1.20
CA SER A 92 -26.38 13.40 -1.14
C SER A 92 -26.15 12.02 -0.49
N LEU A 93 -24.97 11.42 -0.68
CA LEU A 93 -24.57 10.16 -0.04
C LEU A 93 -24.33 10.33 1.46
N CYS A 94 -23.97 11.54 1.90
CA CYS A 94 -23.70 11.85 3.31
C CYS A 94 -24.87 12.57 3.99
N SER A 95 -26.08 12.51 3.42
CA SER A 95 -27.28 13.06 4.04
C SER A 95 -28.13 11.94 4.65
N ASN A 96 -28.74 12.20 5.81
CA ASN A 96 -29.56 11.24 6.56
C ASN A 96 -28.85 9.90 6.83
N GLN A 97 -27.56 9.97 7.17
CA GLN A 97 -26.76 8.79 7.42
C GLN A 97 -26.84 8.36 8.89
N PRO A 98 -26.84 7.04 9.17
CA PRO A 98 -26.81 6.56 10.54
C PRO A 98 -25.51 6.97 11.25
N ASP A 99 -25.57 7.04 12.57
CA ASP A 99 -24.38 7.11 13.40
C ASP A 99 -23.36 6.01 13.03
N GLY A 100 -22.08 6.33 13.10
CA GLY A 100 -20.96 5.48 12.69
C GLY A 100 -20.71 5.42 11.19
N PHE A 101 -21.52 6.07 10.36
CA PHE A 101 -21.31 6.08 8.91
C PHE A 101 -20.09 6.93 8.51
N ILE A 102 -19.24 6.38 7.64
CA ILE A 102 -18.10 7.11 7.05
C ILE A 102 -18.52 7.72 5.71
N CYS A 103 -18.47 9.05 5.60
CA CYS A 103 -18.77 9.77 4.37
C CYS A 103 -17.68 9.53 3.33
N PRO A 104 -18.01 9.10 2.10
CA PRO A 104 -17.02 8.95 1.02
C PRO A 104 -16.58 10.33 0.52
N VAL A 105 -15.52 10.87 1.14
CA VAL A 105 -14.83 12.10 0.74
C VAL A 105 -13.50 11.76 0.10
N PHE A 106 -13.23 12.35 -1.06
CA PHE A 106 -11.96 12.16 -1.78
C PHE A 106 -11.19 13.47 -1.82
N CYS A 107 -9.88 13.42 -1.57
CA CYS A 107 -9.03 14.58 -1.76
C CYS A 107 -8.95 14.99 -3.24
N ALA A 108 -8.69 16.28 -3.49
CA ALA A 108 -8.43 16.77 -4.84
C ALA A 108 -7.14 16.13 -5.41
N PRO A 109 -6.94 16.10 -6.74
CA PRO A 109 -5.70 15.60 -7.32
C PRO A 109 -4.44 16.21 -6.68
N GLY A 110 -3.48 15.37 -6.31
CA GLY A 110 -2.23 15.79 -5.64
C GLY A 110 -2.27 15.80 -4.10
N TYR A 111 -3.40 15.41 -3.50
CA TYR A 111 -3.57 15.30 -2.06
C TYR A 111 -3.92 13.86 -1.64
N LYS A 112 -3.49 13.46 -0.44
CA LYS A 112 -3.80 12.18 0.20
C LYS A 112 -4.77 12.39 1.35
N GLN A 113 -5.77 11.52 1.42
CA GLN A 113 -6.67 11.43 2.56
C GLN A 113 -5.91 10.88 3.78
N VAL A 114 -6.04 11.58 4.90
CA VAL A 114 -5.61 11.16 6.24
C VAL A 114 -6.84 11.19 7.13
N GLY A 115 -7.13 10.11 7.85
CA GLY A 115 -8.34 10.01 8.66
C GLY A 115 -9.62 9.80 7.84
N HIS A 116 -10.76 9.98 8.47
CA HIS A 116 -12.09 9.77 7.93
C HIS A 116 -13.09 10.81 8.48
N LEU A 117 -14.19 10.94 7.76
CA LEU A 117 -15.29 11.83 8.12
C LEU A 117 -16.46 10.95 8.56
N GLU A 118 -16.66 10.84 9.87
CA GLU A 118 -17.63 9.93 10.48
C GLU A 118 -18.80 10.71 11.10
N CYS A 119 -19.99 10.18 10.89
CA CYS A 119 -21.17 10.63 11.61
C CYS A 119 -21.11 10.12 13.05
N SER A 120 -21.08 11.00 14.03
CA SER A 120 -21.09 10.66 15.46
C SER A 120 -22.13 11.49 16.19
N ASP A 121 -23.12 10.81 16.78
CA ASP A 121 -24.20 11.41 17.58
C ASP A 121 -24.86 12.64 16.92
N GLY A 122 -25.26 12.49 15.66
CA GLY A 122 -25.98 13.49 14.89
C GLY A 122 -25.11 14.61 14.31
N ALA A 123 -23.78 14.58 14.54
CA ALA A 123 -22.83 15.54 14.02
C ALA A 123 -21.75 14.85 13.19
N TRP A 124 -21.26 15.53 12.15
CA TRP A 124 -20.07 15.09 11.44
C TRP A 124 -18.84 15.42 12.26
N THR A 125 -18.13 14.38 12.69
CA THR A 125 -16.83 14.46 13.35
C THR A 125 -15.74 13.99 12.39
N SER A 126 -14.54 14.53 12.53
CA SER A 126 -13.53 14.40 11.50
C SER A 126 -12.13 14.45 12.07
N ASP A 127 -11.36 13.38 11.88
CA ASP A 127 -9.90 13.44 11.77
C ASP A 127 -9.46 13.53 10.29
N PHE A 128 -10.44 13.56 9.36
CA PHE A 128 -10.20 13.76 7.92
C PHE A 128 -9.41 15.04 7.64
N SER A 129 -8.35 14.89 6.85
CA SER A 129 -7.62 15.97 6.22
C SER A 129 -7.02 15.52 4.89
N CYS A 130 -6.77 16.48 4.02
CA CYS A 130 -6.06 16.26 2.76
C CYS A 130 -4.62 16.75 2.91
N SER A 131 -3.69 15.80 3.06
CA SER A 131 -2.26 16.10 3.09
C SER A 131 -1.77 16.39 1.66
N PRO A 132 -1.16 17.55 1.38
CA PRO A 132 -0.61 17.85 0.07
C PRO A 132 0.59 16.95 -0.24
N ASN A 133 1.05 16.98 -1.49
CA ASN A 133 2.38 16.50 -1.90
C ASN A 133 2.62 14.99 -1.72
N SER A 134 1.57 14.21 -1.53
CA SER A 134 1.63 12.75 -1.48
C SER A 134 1.84 12.14 -2.86
N CYS A 135 2.60 11.07 -2.94
CA CYS A 135 2.81 10.34 -4.18
C CYS A 135 1.81 9.19 -4.29
N GLN A 136 1.09 9.15 -5.41
CA GLN A 136 0.32 7.97 -5.80
C GLN A 136 1.26 6.79 -6.06
N MET A 137 0.74 5.57 -6.15
CA MET A 137 1.53 4.43 -6.65
C MET A 137 2.27 4.82 -7.94
N PRO A 138 3.55 4.45 -8.09
CA PRO A 138 4.32 4.75 -9.28
C PRO A 138 3.63 4.19 -10.53
N THR A 139 3.66 4.98 -11.57
CA THR A 139 3.21 4.68 -12.92
C THR A 139 4.27 5.22 -13.87
N ALA A 140 4.17 4.86 -15.15
CA ALA A 140 5.07 5.36 -16.18
C ALA A 140 5.14 6.90 -16.28
N THR A 141 4.20 7.63 -15.68
CA THR A 141 4.08 9.09 -15.80
C THR A 141 4.37 9.89 -14.53
N ASN A 142 4.50 9.26 -13.36
CA ASN A 142 4.69 9.97 -12.07
C ASN A 142 5.97 9.55 -11.31
N ASN A 143 6.97 9.05 -12.04
CA ASN A 143 8.17 8.43 -11.49
C ASN A 143 9.48 9.08 -11.97
N ASP A 144 9.48 10.38 -12.28
CA ASP A 144 10.67 11.18 -12.66
C ASP A 144 11.68 10.49 -13.61
N GLY A 145 11.19 9.72 -14.57
CA GLY A 145 12.06 9.04 -15.54
C GLY A 145 12.77 7.80 -15.00
N ILE A 146 12.27 7.19 -13.91
CA ILE A 146 12.59 5.80 -13.51
C ILE A 146 11.90 4.82 -14.48
N ASN A 147 12.03 5.10 -15.78
CA ASN A 147 11.49 4.30 -16.87
C ASN A 147 12.71 3.74 -17.61
N GLY A 148 13.00 2.46 -17.38
CA GLY A 148 14.11 1.76 -17.99
C GLY A 148 13.67 0.87 -19.15
N ALA A 149 14.64 0.23 -19.81
CA ALA A 149 14.38 -0.77 -20.85
C ALA A 149 13.58 -1.99 -20.32
N PHE A 150 13.58 -2.18 -19.01
CA PHE A 150 12.91 -3.29 -18.32
C PHE A 150 11.69 -2.83 -17.51
N GLY A 151 11.06 -1.74 -17.95
CA GLY A 151 9.80 -1.27 -17.43
C GLY A 151 9.93 -0.08 -16.49
N TYR A 152 8.98 0.03 -15.59
CA TYR A 152 8.85 1.14 -14.66
C TYR A 152 8.38 0.62 -13.29
N PRO A 153 8.67 1.33 -12.19
CA PRO A 153 8.13 1.01 -10.88
C PRO A 153 6.60 0.94 -10.94
N VAL A 154 6.00 -0.14 -10.42
CA VAL A 154 4.54 -0.33 -10.32
C VAL A 154 4.08 -0.81 -8.97
N GLY A 155 4.94 -1.50 -8.23
CA GLY A 155 4.68 -1.85 -6.84
C GLY A 155 5.56 -1.01 -5.95
N ILE A 156 5.04 -0.67 -4.77
CA ILE A 156 5.84 -0.13 -3.68
C ILE A 156 5.73 -1.09 -2.51
N GLU A 157 6.86 -1.50 -1.98
CA GLU A 157 6.96 -2.31 -0.77
C GLU A 157 7.46 -1.40 0.39
N PRO A 158 6.82 -1.42 1.57
CA PRO A 158 7.32 -0.72 2.74
C PRO A 158 8.63 -1.35 3.17
N ASN A 159 9.69 -0.54 3.22
CA ASN A 159 10.92 -0.95 3.87
C ASN A 159 10.64 -1.06 5.39
N ARG A 160 11.31 -1.99 6.06
CA ARG A 160 11.26 -2.15 7.54
C ARG A 160 11.49 -0.84 8.30
N SER A 161 12.18 0.12 7.69
CA SER A 161 12.56 1.41 8.27
C SER A 161 11.55 2.54 7.97
N SER A 162 10.60 2.35 7.05
CA SER A 162 9.60 3.36 6.68
C SER A 162 8.27 2.68 6.31
N PRO A 163 7.34 2.51 7.26
CA PRO A 163 6.06 1.84 7.04
C PRO A 163 5.05 2.66 6.22
N VAL A 164 5.46 3.80 5.65
CA VAL A 164 4.58 4.83 5.07
C VAL A 164 4.32 4.63 3.56
N CYS A 165 4.63 3.44 3.07
CA CYS A 165 4.68 3.14 1.64
C CYS A 165 3.45 2.32 1.22
N GLY A 166 2.71 2.82 0.23
CA GLY A 166 1.52 2.17 -0.33
C GLY A 166 0.99 2.91 -1.55
N MET A 167 -0.30 2.80 -1.89
CA MET A 167 -0.87 3.53 -3.04
C MET A 167 -0.85 5.03 -2.87
N LEU A 168 -0.75 5.52 -1.63
CA LEU A 168 -0.65 6.93 -1.29
C LEU A 168 0.45 7.07 -0.24
N SER A 169 1.65 7.46 -0.67
CA SER A 169 2.80 7.62 0.20
C SER A 169 2.99 9.09 0.56
N ASP A 170 3.37 9.36 1.81
CA ASP A 170 3.59 10.73 2.27
C ASP A 170 4.81 11.35 1.59
N ASN A 171 4.85 12.68 1.51
CA ASN A 171 6.04 13.38 1.04
C ASN A 171 7.25 13.02 1.93
N GLY A 172 8.36 12.62 1.31
CA GLY A 172 9.56 12.12 1.99
C GLY A 172 9.53 10.62 2.30
N ALA A 173 8.42 9.91 2.06
CA ALA A 173 8.38 8.46 2.20
C ALA A 173 9.36 7.81 1.23
N ALA A 174 10.22 6.94 1.75
CA ALA A 174 11.29 6.31 0.99
C ALA A 174 11.12 4.79 0.96
N CYS A 175 10.84 4.26 -0.22
CA CYS A 175 10.24 2.95 -0.41
C CYS A 175 10.99 2.08 -1.41
N GLU A 176 10.92 0.77 -1.22
CA GLU A 176 11.36 -0.21 -2.22
C GLU A 176 10.27 -0.38 -3.27
N PHE A 177 10.62 -0.94 -4.43
CA PHE A 177 9.68 -1.05 -5.54
C PHE A 177 9.85 -2.35 -6.33
N THR A 178 8.78 -2.71 -7.05
CA THR A 178 8.80 -3.76 -8.07
C THR A 178 8.52 -3.16 -9.44
N CYS A 179 8.99 -3.87 -10.47
CA CYS A 179 8.99 -3.39 -11.85
C CYS A 179 7.86 -4.00 -12.67
N SER A 180 7.41 -3.25 -13.67
CA SER A 180 6.23 -3.57 -14.48
C SER A 180 6.46 -4.68 -15.49
N ALA A 181 7.70 -4.91 -15.91
CA ALA A 181 8.00 -5.94 -16.89
C ALA A 181 8.10 -7.32 -16.25
N GLU A 182 7.65 -8.36 -16.97
CA GLU A 182 7.91 -9.74 -16.56
C GLU A 182 9.42 -10.01 -16.56
N ASN A 183 9.91 -10.81 -15.61
CA ASN A 183 11.33 -11.10 -15.43
C ASN A 183 12.20 -9.84 -15.26
N SER A 184 11.65 -8.82 -14.61
CA SER A 184 12.40 -7.66 -14.15
C SER A 184 12.44 -7.59 -12.62
N TRP A 185 13.41 -6.87 -12.10
CA TRP A 185 13.58 -6.61 -10.67
C TRP A 185 13.97 -5.15 -10.45
N GLY A 186 13.55 -4.58 -9.32
CA GLY A 186 13.90 -3.21 -8.93
C GLY A 186 15.08 -3.23 -7.96
N PHE A 187 16.03 -2.31 -8.16
CA PHE A 187 17.10 -2.03 -7.19
C PHE A 187 16.95 -0.63 -6.61
N GLY A 188 17.43 -0.44 -5.38
CA GLY A 188 17.44 0.87 -4.72
C GLY A 188 16.09 1.27 -4.14
N ARG A 189 15.95 2.57 -3.85
CA ARG A 189 14.78 3.15 -3.17
C ARG A 189 14.28 4.37 -3.92
N LEU A 190 12.98 4.56 -3.89
CA LEU A 190 12.31 5.75 -4.41
C LEU A 190 11.85 6.62 -3.25
N VAL A 191 12.06 7.92 -3.35
CA VAL A 191 11.56 8.90 -2.39
C VAL A 191 10.39 9.63 -3.01
N CYS A 192 9.29 9.72 -2.28
CA CYS A 192 8.20 10.60 -2.68
C CYS A 192 8.66 12.05 -2.50
N ASN A 193 8.72 12.81 -3.58
CA ASN A 193 9.02 14.23 -3.56
C ASN A 193 7.90 15.02 -4.24
N SER A 194 7.02 15.58 -3.42
CA SER A 194 5.95 16.48 -3.84
C SER A 194 5.04 15.93 -4.93
N GLY A 195 4.59 14.68 -4.75
CA GLY A 195 3.69 14.00 -5.69
C GLY A 195 4.39 13.22 -6.80
N THR A 196 5.71 13.32 -6.91
CA THR A 196 6.52 12.58 -7.90
C THR A 196 7.50 11.65 -7.19
N TRP A 197 7.65 10.43 -7.69
CA TRP A 197 8.71 9.54 -7.21
C TRP A 197 10.05 9.88 -7.85
N VAL A 198 11.06 10.09 -7.02
CA VAL A 198 12.44 10.33 -7.44
C VAL A 198 13.35 9.24 -6.91
N LYS A 199 14.45 8.98 -7.60
CA LYS A 199 15.48 8.02 -7.16
C LYS A 199 16.16 8.55 -5.88
N GLU A 200 16.26 7.72 -4.83
CA GLU A 200 17.08 8.06 -3.65
C GLU A 200 18.57 8.01 -4.00
N ILE A 201 18.95 7.04 -4.83
CA ILE A 201 20.31 6.84 -5.36
C ILE A 201 20.26 6.73 -6.90
N PRO A 202 21.27 7.21 -7.65
CA PRO A 202 21.26 7.20 -9.11
C PRO A 202 21.01 5.82 -9.75
N GLU A 203 21.45 4.75 -9.07
CA GLU A 203 21.40 3.36 -9.50
C GLU A 203 20.00 2.75 -9.36
N ALA A 204 19.06 3.44 -8.70
CA ALA A 204 17.71 2.90 -8.51
C ALA A 204 16.98 2.81 -9.86
N ASP A 205 16.75 1.59 -10.36
CA ASP A 205 16.13 1.35 -11.67
C ASP A 205 15.45 -0.02 -11.76
N CYS A 206 14.75 -0.23 -12.87
CA CYS A 206 14.23 -1.53 -13.27
C CYS A 206 15.23 -2.27 -14.17
N PHE A 207 15.66 -3.43 -13.70
CA PHE A 207 16.65 -4.29 -14.32
C PHE A 207 16.01 -5.57 -14.88
N GLY A 208 16.60 -6.15 -15.92
CA GLY A 208 16.16 -7.43 -16.49
C GLY A 208 16.96 -8.60 -15.95
N VAL A 209 16.45 -9.82 -16.08
CA VAL A 209 17.22 -11.05 -15.77
C VAL A 209 18.53 -11.19 -16.56
N GLY A 210 18.65 -10.52 -17.72
CA GLY A 210 19.88 -10.52 -18.53
C GLY A 210 20.96 -9.55 -18.03
N THR A 211 20.63 -8.64 -17.11
CA THR A 211 21.59 -7.73 -16.47
C THR A 211 21.99 -8.19 -15.08
N ASP A 212 21.37 -9.26 -14.58
CA ASP A 212 21.80 -9.95 -13.36
C ASP A 212 23.10 -10.72 -13.68
N THR A 213 24.24 -10.14 -13.32
CA THR A 213 25.50 -10.89 -13.36
C THR A 213 25.39 -12.01 -12.35
N THR A 214 25.36 -13.25 -12.85
CA THR A 214 25.31 -14.44 -12.01
C THR A 214 26.34 -14.34 -10.90
N TRP A 215 25.88 -14.44 -9.66
CA TRP A 215 26.73 -14.41 -8.48
C TRP A 215 27.88 -15.40 -8.69
N PRO A 216 29.14 -14.99 -8.45
CA PRO A 216 30.23 -15.96 -8.45
C PRO A 216 29.90 -17.04 -7.43
N ALA A 217 30.23 -18.29 -7.75
CA ALA A 217 30.03 -19.40 -6.83
C ALA A 217 30.71 -19.06 -5.49
N PRO A 218 30.06 -19.31 -4.34
CA PRO A 218 30.67 -19.01 -3.05
C PRO A 218 31.99 -19.78 -2.91
N GLU A 219 33.01 -19.11 -2.37
CA GLU A 219 34.26 -19.77 -2.07
C GLU A 219 34.12 -20.50 -0.73
N VAL A 220 34.19 -21.82 -0.76
CA VAL A 220 34.18 -22.65 0.44
C VAL A 220 35.62 -22.75 0.92
N GLN A 221 35.93 -22.08 2.03
CA GLN A 221 37.23 -22.20 2.68
C GLN A 221 37.11 -23.16 3.87
N GLU A 222 37.95 -24.20 3.89
CA GLU A 222 38.09 -25.03 5.08
C GLU A 222 38.71 -24.18 6.20
N VAL A 223 37.93 -23.91 7.24
CA VAL A 223 38.45 -23.31 8.47
C VAL A 223 39.25 -24.41 9.16
N GLY A 224 40.57 -24.25 9.20
CA GLY A 224 41.49 -25.30 9.65
C GLY A 224 41.03 -26.00 10.94
N ALA A 225 41.22 -27.32 10.99
CA ALA A 225 40.69 -28.23 12.00
C ALA A 225 40.70 -27.67 13.44
N GLY A 226 39.60 -27.04 13.85
CA GLY A 226 39.29 -26.81 15.25
C GLY A 226 38.99 -28.17 15.89
N THR A 227 39.57 -28.44 17.05
CA THR A 227 39.51 -29.73 17.76
C THR A 227 38.13 -30.10 18.34
N GLY A 228 37.04 -29.61 17.76
CA GLY A 228 35.67 -29.97 18.11
C GLY A 228 34.68 -29.26 17.21
N SER A 229 33.77 -30.03 16.59
CA SER A 229 32.71 -29.58 15.67
C SER A 229 33.23 -29.00 14.34
N GLY A 230 32.98 -29.72 13.23
CA GLY A 230 33.34 -29.30 11.88
C GLY A 230 32.45 -28.18 11.38
N ASP A 231 32.78 -26.94 11.74
CA ASP A 231 32.09 -25.76 11.27
C ASP A 231 32.69 -25.33 9.91
N MET A 232 31.84 -25.29 8.87
CA MET A 232 32.21 -24.70 7.57
C MET A 232 31.90 -23.20 7.59
N GLN A 233 32.85 -22.35 7.18
CA GLN A 233 32.57 -20.95 6.86
C GLN A 233 32.43 -20.81 5.35
N VAL A 234 31.27 -20.31 4.92
CA VAL A 234 31.01 -19.96 3.53
C VAL A 234 31.30 -18.47 3.38
N PHE A 235 32.29 -18.13 2.56
CA PHE A 235 32.61 -16.74 2.25
C PHE A 235 31.91 -16.33 0.96
N TRP A 236 31.18 -15.22 1.02
CA TRP A 236 30.63 -14.55 -0.14
C TRP A 236 31.39 -13.24 -0.31
N THR A 237 32.33 -13.18 -1.25
CA THR A 237 32.86 -11.91 -1.73
C THR A 237 31.88 -11.35 -2.73
N GLN A 238 31.02 -10.45 -2.27
CA GLN A 238 30.21 -9.62 -3.16
C GLN A 238 31.19 -8.72 -3.94
N PRO A 239 31.23 -8.77 -5.29
CA PRO A 239 31.51 -7.54 -6.01
C PRO A 239 30.30 -6.66 -5.75
N ASP A 240 30.45 -5.59 -4.97
CA ASP A 240 29.35 -4.65 -4.73
C ASP A 240 28.74 -4.28 -6.08
N ASP A 241 27.46 -4.57 -6.30
CA ASP A 241 26.73 -4.25 -7.53
C ASP A 241 26.41 -2.74 -7.59
N GLY A 242 27.39 -1.89 -7.24
CA GLY A 242 27.30 -0.43 -7.32
C GLY A 242 27.97 0.31 -6.16
N ALA A 243 29.18 0.81 -6.43
CA ALA A 243 29.68 2.08 -5.91
C ALA A 243 29.85 3.06 -7.09
#